data_AF-A0A9X6MW71-F1
#
_entry.id   AF-A0A9X6MW71-F1
#
_cell.length_a   1.000
_cell.length_b   1.000
_cell.length_c   1.000
_cell.angle_alpha   90.00
_cell.angle_beta   90.00
_cell.angle_gamma   90.00
#
_symmetry.space_group_name_H-M   'P 1'
#
loop_
_entity.id
_entity.type
_entity.pdbx_description
1 polymer ?
#
loop_
_entity_poly.entity_id
_entity_poly.type
_entity_poly.pdbx_seq_one_letter_code
_entity_poly.pdbx_strand_id
1 'polypeptide(L)'
;MIRNNNEVSFHIAVDDKEAVQGIPLERNAWHCGDGGGNGNRKSIGVEICYSLSGGDRYYKAENNAAIIVAQLMRQYNIPISKVRTHQSWSGKYCPHRMLAEGRWNSFIERVQNAYNGGGNAGSTKPSNNGVGIVTITADVLRVRTGPGTNYDIVKKVYRGERYQSWGIQNGWYNVGGDQWVSGEYVRFEG
;
A
#
# COMPACT_ATOMS: atom_id res chain seq x y z
N MET A 1 -9.60 -20.95 13.61
CA MET A 1 -8.38 -21.51 14.26
C MET A 1 -8.80 -22.40 15.41
N ILE A 2 -8.48 -23.71 15.39
CA ILE A 2 -9.06 -24.71 16.31
C ILE A 2 -8.05 -25.14 17.41
N ARG A 3 -6.82 -24.62 17.43
CA ARG A 3 -5.74 -25.04 18.37
C ARG A 3 -4.88 -23.91 18.94
N ASN A 4 -5.30 -22.66 18.83
CA ASN A 4 -4.56 -21.52 19.37
C ASN A 4 -5.30 -20.95 20.59
N ASN A 5 -4.68 -21.04 21.78
CA ASN A 5 -5.20 -20.46 23.03
C ASN A 5 -4.68 -19.04 23.30
N ASN A 6 -3.92 -18.45 22.38
CA ASN A 6 -3.46 -17.08 22.52
C ASN A 6 -4.60 -16.10 22.22
N GLU A 7 -4.68 -15.02 22.99
CA GLU A 7 -5.53 -13.85 22.70
C GLU A 7 -4.91 -12.98 21.61
N VAL A 8 -4.67 -13.58 20.43
CA VAL A 8 -4.08 -12.91 19.27
C VAL A 8 -4.84 -13.38 18.03
N SER A 9 -5.44 -12.43 17.32
CA SER A 9 -6.22 -12.72 16.11
C SER A 9 -6.33 -11.47 15.25
N PHE A 10 -6.65 -11.65 13.97
CA PHE A 10 -6.95 -10.60 13.00
C PHE A 10 -8.09 -11.08 12.11
N HIS A 11 -8.76 -10.15 11.43
CA HIS A 11 -9.93 -10.49 10.62
C HIS A 11 -9.54 -11.08 9.27
N ILE A 12 -8.62 -10.43 8.56
CA ILE A 12 -8.25 -10.79 7.19
C ILE A 12 -6.72 -10.77 7.08
N ALA A 13 -6.15 -11.82 6.47
CA ALA A 13 -4.79 -11.77 5.94
C ALA A 13 -4.83 -11.63 4.42
N VAL A 14 -3.99 -10.76 3.87
CA VAL A 14 -3.90 -10.48 2.45
C VAL A 14 -2.48 -10.72 1.97
N ASP A 15 -2.35 -11.56 0.94
CA ASP A 15 -1.08 -11.88 0.30
C ASP A 15 -1.09 -11.50 -1.19
N ASP A 16 -0.07 -11.88 -1.95
CA ASP A 16 0.03 -11.51 -3.37
C ASP A 16 -1.01 -12.17 -4.27
N LYS A 17 -1.76 -13.16 -3.76
CA LYS A 17 -2.70 -13.98 -4.53
C LYS A 17 -4.13 -13.86 -4.05
N GLU A 18 -4.34 -13.81 -2.73
CA GLU A 18 -5.67 -13.88 -2.14
C GLU A 18 -5.81 -13.07 -0.84
N ALA A 19 -7.06 -12.93 -0.41
CA ALA A 19 -7.42 -12.38 0.89
C ALA A 19 -8.29 -13.40 1.63
N VAL A 20 -7.82 -13.86 2.80
CA VAL A 20 -8.48 -14.91 3.57
C VAL A 20 -9.01 -14.33 4.88
N GLN A 21 -10.33 -14.39 5.06
CA GLN A 21 -10.98 -13.98 6.30
C GLN A 21 -10.93 -15.12 7.33
N GLY A 22 -10.34 -14.86 8.50
CA GLY A 22 -10.22 -15.82 9.61
C GLY A 22 -11.21 -15.60 10.75
N ILE A 23 -11.73 -14.37 10.92
CA ILE A 23 -12.68 -13.99 11.98
C ILE A 23 -13.87 -13.24 11.35
N PRO A 24 -15.12 -13.46 11.81
CA PRO A 24 -16.27 -12.67 11.35
C PRO A 24 -16.05 -11.16 11.55
N LEU A 25 -16.35 -10.36 10.53
CA LEU A 25 -16.09 -8.90 10.51
C LEU A 25 -16.89 -8.13 11.56
N GLU A 26 -18.00 -8.70 12.04
CA GLU A 26 -18.86 -8.13 13.09
C GLU A 26 -18.51 -8.65 14.50
N ARG A 27 -17.36 -9.31 14.64
CA ARG A 27 -16.78 -9.67 15.94
C ARG A 27 -15.46 -8.94 16.13
N ASN A 28 -15.07 -8.73 17.38
CA ASN A 28 -13.75 -8.17 17.68
C ASN A 28 -12.64 -9.17 17.34
N ALA A 29 -11.43 -8.66 17.11
CA ALA A 29 -10.19 -9.42 17.06
C ALA A 29 -9.15 -8.79 17.99
N TRP A 30 -8.10 -9.54 18.34
CA TRP A 30 -7.03 -9.09 19.23
C TRP A 30 -5.77 -8.77 18.42
N HIS A 31 -5.75 -7.59 17.79
CA HIS A 31 -4.72 -7.20 16.82
C HIS A 31 -4.07 -5.82 17.05
N CYS A 32 -4.63 -4.96 17.90
CA CYS A 32 -4.15 -3.58 18.13
C CYS A 32 -3.35 -3.39 19.41
N GLY A 33 -3.30 -4.39 20.29
CA GLY A 33 -2.53 -4.31 21.54
C GLY A 33 -3.04 -3.26 22.53
N ASP A 34 -4.27 -2.76 22.38
CA ASP A 34 -4.88 -1.72 23.22
C ASP A 34 -5.90 -2.27 24.24
N GLY A 35 -5.79 -3.57 24.58
CA GLY A 35 -6.70 -4.23 25.52
C GLY A 35 -8.17 -4.09 25.10
N GLY A 36 -9.02 -3.64 26.02
CA GLY A 36 -10.44 -3.34 25.75
C GLY A 36 -10.69 -2.06 24.94
N GLY A 37 -9.66 -1.44 24.37
CA GLY A 37 -9.73 -0.19 23.62
C GLY A 37 -10.41 -0.29 22.24
N ASN A 38 -10.58 0.87 21.61
CA ASN A 38 -11.33 0.98 20.35
C ASN A 38 -10.63 0.28 19.16
N GLY A 39 -9.31 0.11 19.17
CA GLY A 39 -8.58 -0.62 18.15
C GLY A 39 -9.06 -2.06 18.09
N ASN A 40 -8.88 -2.82 19.16
CA ASN A 40 -9.36 -4.20 19.23
C ASN A 40 -10.88 -4.32 19.12
N ARG A 41 -11.65 -3.39 19.70
CA ARG A 41 -13.11 -3.56 19.87
C ARG A 41 -13.97 -2.99 18.75
N LYS A 42 -13.45 -2.06 17.95
CA LYS A 42 -14.24 -1.31 16.95
C LYS A 42 -13.54 -1.18 15.59
N SER A 43 -12.43 -1.87 15.37
CA SER A 43 -11.76 -1.89 14.07
C SER A 43 -11.70 -3.31 13.48
N ILE A 44 -11.51 -3.36 12.16
CA ILE A 44 -11.28 -4.59 11.40
C ILE A 44 -9.78 -4.66 11.10
N GLY A 45 -9.11 -5.72 11.57
CA GLY A 45 -7.69 -5.97 11.38
C GLY A 45 -7.40 -6.63 10.04
N VAL A 46 -6.65 -5.94 9.19
CA VAL A 46 -6.14 -6.43 7.91
C VAL A 46 -4.63 -6.58 8.01
N GLU A 47 -4.14 -7.81 7.90
CA GLU A 47 -2.71 -8.14 7.92
C GLU A 47 -2.16 -8.27 6.50
N ILE A 48 -1.03 -7.62 6.22
CA ILE A 48 -0.36 -7.66 4.92
C ILE A 48 0.82 -8.61 4.99
N CYS A 49 0.74 -9.73 4.28
CA CYS A 49 1.71 -10.81 4.32
C CYS A 49 3.07 -10.41 3.70
N TYR A 50 4.11 -11.21 3.98
CA TYR A 50 5.48 -11.06 3.45
C TYR A 50 6.25 -9.79 3.87
N SER A 51 5.72 -8.99 4.79
CA SER A 51 6.35 -7.74 5.20
C SER A 51 7.75 -7.88 5.81
N LEU A 52 8.13 -9.04 6.37
CA LEU A 52 9.50 -9.26 6.87
C LEU A 52 10.51 -9.29 5.71
N SER A 53 10.34 -10.21 4.77
CA SER A 53 11.25 -10.37 3.62
C SER A 53 11.05 -9.31 2.53
N GLY A 54 9.86 -8.70 2.45
CA GLY A 54 9.53 -7.72 1.42
C GLY A 54 9.48 -8.33 0.02
N GLY A 55 10.00 -7.59 -0.95
CA GLY A 55 10.02 -7.98 -2.37
C GLY A 55 8.64 -7.92 -3.02
N ASP A 56 8.58 -8.28 -4.30
CA ASP A 56 7.38 -8.12 -5.14
C ASP A 56 6.11 -8.69 -4.53
N ARG A 57 6.22 -9.81 -3.80
CA ARG A 57 5.07 -10.43 -3.11
C ARG A 57 4.47 -9.50 -2.07
N TYR A 58 5.28 -8.81 -1.28
CA TYR A 58 4.77 -7.87 -0.29
C TYR A 58 4.07 -6.67 -0.94
N TYR A 59 4.64 -6.11 -2.01
CA TYR A 59 4.05 -4.94 -2.68
C TYR A 59 2.75 -5.30 -3.42
N LYS A 60 2.66 -6.51 -3.99
CA LYS A 60 1.41 -7.06 -4.52
C LYS A 60 0.38 -7.29 -3.41
N ALA A 61 0.79 -7.88 -2.29
CA ALA A 61 -0.07 -8.06 -1.12
C ALA A 61 -0.62 -6.73 -0.59
N GLU A 62 0.21 -5.69 -0.56
CA GLU A 62 -0.23 -4.36 -0.13
C GLU A 62 -1.23 -3.72 -1.11
N ASN A 63 -1.02 -3.89 -2.42
CA ASN A 63 -1.99 -3.42 -3.42
C ASN A 63 -3.33 -4.17 -3.29
N ASN A 64 -3.29 -5.47 -3.08
CA ASN A 64 -4.49 -6.26 -2.81
C ASN A 64 -5.17 -5.78 -1.52
N ALA A 65 -4.39 -5.49 -0.47
CA ALA A 65 -4.94 -4.98 0.79
C ALA A 65 -5.63 -3.62 0.62
N ALA A 66 -5.14 -2.74 -0.26
CA ALA A 66 -5.81 -1.49 -0.56
C ALA A 66 -7.22 -1.69 -1.16
N ILE A 67 -7.38 -2.69 -2.03
CA ILE A 67 -8.68 -3.07 -2.59
C ILE A 67 -9.60 -3.63 -1.51
N ILE A 68 -9.10 -4.53 -0.65
CA ILE A 68 -9.87 -5.10 0.46
C ILE A 68 -10.32 -4.01 1.44
N VAL A 69 -9.43 -3.09 1.83
CA VAL A 69 -9.79 -1.98 2.73
C VAL A 69 -10.88 -1.10 2.10
N ALA A 70 -10.78 -0.80 0.80
CA ALA A 70 -11.82 -0.05 0.10
C ALA A 70 -13.18 -0.78 0.06
N GLN A 71 -13.18 -2.11 -0.10
CA GLN A 71 -14.40 -2.93 -0.01
C GLN A 71 -15.02 -2.88 1.40
N LEU A 72 -14.20 -3.03 2.44
CA LEU A 72 -14.64 -2.90 3.84
C LEU A 72 -15.21 -1.52 4.13
N MET A 73 -14.57 -0.47 3.61
CA MET A 73 -15.07 0.90 3.73
C MET A 73 -16.46 1.06 3.13
N ARG A 74 -16.70 0.51 1.94
CA ARG A 74 -18.05 0.55 1.32
C ARG A 74 -19.06 -0.24 2.12
N GLN A 75 -18.72 -1.47 2.51
CA GLN A 75 -19.62 -2.38 3.20
C GLN A 75 -20.09 -1.81 4.55
N TYR A 76 -19.19 -1.16 5.29
CA TYR A 76 -19.46 -0.67 6.64
C TYR A 76 -19.59 0.85 6.73
N ASN A 77 -19.64 1.55 5.59
CA ASN A 77 -19.68 3.01 5.51
C ASN A 77 -18.59 3.70 6.37
N ILE A 78 -17.36 3.18 6.29
CA ILE A 78 -16.22 3.69 7.04
C ILE A 78 -15.53 4.77 6.19
N PRO A 79 -15.42 6.02 6.68
CA PRO A 79 -14.72 7.07 5.94
C PRO A 79 -13.21 6.82 5.93
N ILE A 80 -12.51 7.30 4.90
CA ILE A 80 -11.05 7.13 4.74
C ILE A 80 -10.24 7.60 5.96
N SER A 81 -10.72 8.63 6.67
CA SER A 81 -10.11 9.16 7.90
C SER A 81 -10.09 8.18 9.09
N LYS A 82 -10.80 7.06 8.96
CA LYS A 82 -10.86 5.96 9.93
C LYS A 82 -10.03 4.74 9.49
N VAL A 83 -9.34 4.80 8.36
CA VAL A 83 -8.26 3.86 8.04
C VAL A 83 -7.04 4.26 8.85
N ARG A 84 -6.55 3.35 9.69
CA ARG A 84 -5.55 3.62 10.74
C ARG A 84 -4.46 2.57 10.76
N THR A 85 -3.27 2.94 11.23
CA THR A 85 -2.19 2.00 11.56
C THR A 85 -2.41 1.41 12.94
N HIS A 86 -1.83 0.23 13.21
CA HIS A 86 -1.69 -0.29 14.57
C HIS A 86 -0.96 0.72 15.45
N GLN A 87 0.10 1.36 14.92
CA GLN A 87 0.85 2.40 15.64
C GLN A 87 -0.03 3.51 16.22
N SER A 88 -1.08 3.92 15.53
CA SER A 88 -1.97 4.97 16.02
C SER A 88 -2.85 4.55 17.21
N TRP A 89 -3.00 3.25 17.48
CA TRP A 89 -3.78 2.72 18.59
C TRP A 89 -2.95 2.49 19.85
N SER A 90 -1.75 1.92 19.72
CA SER A 90 -0.93 1.49 20.87
C SER A 90 0.53 1.94 20.83
N GLY A 91 0.93 2.67 19.79
CA GLY A 91 2.33 3.10 19.60
C GLY A 91 3.26 2.03 19.00
N LYS A 92 2.81 0.77 18.86
CA LYS A 92 3.60 -0.30 18.22
C LYS A 92 3.99 0.11 16.79
N TYR A 93 5.26 -0.04 16.42
CA TYR A 93 5.76 0.25 15.07
C TYR A 93 5.24 -0.77 14.03
N CYS A 94 3.98 -0.62 13.63
CA CYS A 94 3.27 -1.49 12.71
C CYS A 94 2.22 -0.67 11.92
N PRO A 95 2.16 -0.78 10.58
CA PRO A 95 2.83 -1.74 9.68
C PRO A 95 4.31 -1.40 9.40
N HIS A 96 5.24 -2.17 9.96
CA HIS A 96 6.66 -1.79 10.08
C HIS A 96 7.31 -1.42 8.75
N ARG A 97 7.15 -2.24 7.69
CA ARG A 97 7.75 -1.99 6.38
C ARG A 97 7.15 -0.77 5.69
N MET A 98 5.84 -0.60 5.77
CA MET A 98 5.17 0.55 5.18
C MET A 98 5.56 1.85 5.87
N LEU A 99 5.77 1.83 7.19
CA LEU A 99 6.30 2.96 7.95
C LEU A 99 7.78 3.22 7.63
N ALA A 100 8.60 2.18 7.56
CA ALA A 100 10.03 2.28 7.29
C ALA A 100 10.32 2.84 5.89
N GLU A 101 9.47 2.51 4.92
CA GLU A 101 9.58 2.96 3.53
C GLU A 101 8.76 4.23 3.24
N GLY A 102 8.06 4.80 4.24
CA GLY A 102 7.28 6.04 4.09
C GLY A 102 6.02 5.92 3.23
N ARG A 103 5.45 4.72 3.07
CA ARG A 103 4.40 4.41 2.07
C ARG A 103 2.96 4.49 2.60
N TRP A 104 2.75 4.91 3.85
CA TRP A 104 1.41 5.01 4.44
C TRP A 104 0.50 5.96 3.65
N ASN A 105 0.98 7.15 3.27
CA ASN A 105 0.18 8.11 2.52
C ASN A 105 -0.20 7.58 1.13
N SER A 106 0.74 6.91 0.43
CA SER A 106 0.44 6.32 -0.88
C SER A 106 -0.50 5.12 -0.78
N PHE A 107 -0.45 4.36 0.33
CA PHE A 107 -1.44 3.32 0.62
C PHE A 107 -2.84 3.90 0.80
N ILE A 108 -2.99 4.98 1.57
CA ILE A 108 -4.28 5.68 1.74
C ILE A 108 -4.82 6.22 0.41
N GLU A 109 -3.96 6.75 -0.45
CA GLU A 109 -4.35 7.18 -1.81
C GLU A 109 -4.86 6.00 -2.65
N ARG A 110 -4.15 4.86 -2.65
CA ARG A 110 -4.59 3.64 -3.35
C ARG A 110 -5.94 3.14 -2.82
N VAL A 111 -6.17 3.17 -1.50
CA VAL A 111 -7.46 2.84 -0.90
C VAL A 111 -8.57 3.78 -1.38
N GLN A 112 -8.33 5.10 -1.37
CA GLN A 112 -9.31 6.09 -1.81
C GLN A 112 -9.66 5.92 -3.30
N ASN A 113 -8.66 5.67 -4.14
CA ASN A 113 -8.85 5.40 -5.56
C ASN A 113 -9.66 4.11 -5.78
N ALA A 114 -9.32 3.04 -5.05
CA ALA A 114 -10.09 1.80 -5.08
C ALA A 114 -11.54 2.01 -4.61
N TYR A 115 -11.79 2.89 -3.62
CA TYR A 115 -13.12 3.23 -3.09
C TYR A 115 -13.99 4.05 -4.06
N ASN A 116 -13.39 4.97 -4.82
CA ASN A 116 -14.12 5.89 -5.71
C ASN A 116 -14.66 5.26 -7.01
N GLY A 117 -14.33 4.00 -7.33
CA GLY A 117 -14.91 3.33 -8.50
C GLY A 117 -13.94 2.57 -9.38
N GLY A 118 -12.85 2.02 -8.83
CA GLY A 118 -12.10 0.93 -9.48
C GLY A 118 -12.88 -0.39 -9.51
N GLY A 119 -14.12 -0.37 -10.02
CA GLY A 119 -15.04 -1.51 -10.03
C GLY A 119 -16.13 -1.36 -11.09
N ASN A 120 -15.78 -1.63 -12.35
CA ASN A 120 -16.65 -2.33 -13.30
C ASN A 120 -15.77 -3.05 -14.33
N ALA A 121 -16.04 -4.34 -14.53
CA ALA A 121 -15.26 -5.25 -15.37
C ALA A 121 -15.54 -5.05 -16.87
N GLY A 122 -14.49 -5.01 -17.70
CA GLY A 122 -14.58 -5.20 -19.16
C GLY A 122 -13.66 -4.32 -20.02
N SER A 123 -12.38 -4.72 -20.15
CA SER A 123 -11.40 -4.43 -21.24
C SER A 123 -11.17 -2.96 -21.69
N THR A 124 -9.97 -2.37 -21.77
CA THR A 124 -8.57 -2.81 -21.71
C THR A 124 -7.67 -1.61 -21.37
N LYS A 125 -6.91 -1.69 -20.28
CA LYS A 125 -5.47 -1.37 -20.20
C LYS A 125 -5.02 -1.75 -18.78
N PRO A 126 -3.84 -2.37 -18.61
CA PRO A 126 -3.36 -2.70 -17.28
C PRO A 126 -3.18 -1.39 -16.52
N SER A 127 -3.91 -1.25 -15.41
CA SER A 127 -3.61 -0.24 -14.40
C SER A 127 -2.27 -0.63 -13.80
N ASN A 128 -1.18 -0.21 -14.44
CA ASN A 128 0.14 -0.31 -13.87
C ASN A 128 0.13 0.56 -12.63
N ASN A 129 0.04 -0.03 -11.44
CA ASN A 129 0.06 0.67 -10.14
C ASN A 129 1.40 1.40 -9.88
N GLY A 130 2.21 1.60 -10.92
CA GLY A 130 3.56 2.15 -10.87
C GLY A 130 4.57 1.25 -10.16
N VAL A 131 4.22 0.01 -9.84
CA VAL A 131 5.11 -0.92 -9.12
C VAL A 131 5.70 -1.92 -10.11
N GLY A 132 6.99 -1.79 -10.40
CA GLY A 132 7.69 -2.55 -11.45
C GLY A 132 9.00 -1.89 -11.81
N ILE A 133 9.59 -2.23 -12.95
CA ILE A 133 10.83 -1.58 -13.39
C ILE A 133 10.51 -0.39 -14.28
N VAL A 134 11.14 0.75 -14.04
CA VAL A 134 11.15 1.89 -14.95
C VAL A 134 12.51 2.01 -15.60
N THR A 135 12.53 2.04 -16.94
CA THR A 135 13.73 2.27 -17.74
C THR A 135 13.74 3.73 -18.20
N ILE A 136 14.81 4.47 -17.91
CA ILE A 136 14.93 5.90 -18.27
C ILE A 136 15.05 6.03 -19.80
N THR A 137 14.24 6.89 -20.41
CA THR A 137 14.25 7.12 -21.87
C THR A 137 14.91 8.44 -22.28
N ALA A 138 15.03 9.40 -21.35
CA ALA A 138 15.73 10.66 -21.58
C ALA A 138 17.25 10.52 -21.38
N ASP A 139 18.04 11.31 -22.11
CA ASP A 139 19.51 11.36 -21.95
C ASP A 139 19.92 11.72 -20.53
N VAL A 140 19.21 12.68 -19.93
CA VAL A 140 19.36 13.07 -18.54
C VAL A 140 17.97 13.35 -17.96
N LEU A 141 17.60 12.63 -16.91
CA LEU A 141 16.39 12.86 -16.14
C LEU A 141 16.73 13.28 -14.71
N ARG A 142 16.01 14.27 -14.19
CA ARG A 142 16.15 14.76 -12.81
C ARG A 142 15.26 13.93 -11.89
N VAL A 143 15.87 13.36 -10.87
CA VAL A 143 15.18 12.74 -9.75
C VAL A 143 14.85 13.83 -8.73
N ARG A 144 13.61 13.88 -8.27
CA ARG A 144 13.11 14.94 -7.39
C ARG A 144 12.60 14.41 -6.05
N THR A 145 12.51 15.31 -5.06
CA THR A 145 11.99 15.02 -3.71
C THR A 145 10.47 14.78 -3.66
N GLY A 146 9.77 14.87 -4.80
CA GLY A 146 8.33 14.65 -4.88
C GLY A 146 7.81 14.58 -6.32
N PRO A 147 6.53 14.20 -6.51
CA PRO A 147 5.92 13.92 -7.81
C PRO A 147 5.50 15.21 -8.55
N GLY A 148 6.48 16.04 -8.92
CA GLY A 148 6.25 17.29 -9.63
C GLY A 148 7.53 18.08 -9.92
N THR A 149 7.45 19.01 -10.88
CA THR A 149 8.60 19.84 -11.29
C THR A 149 8.97 20.93 -10.27
N ASN A 150 8.07 21.20 -9.32
CA ASN A 150 8.22 22.16 -8.22
C ASN A 150 9.04 21.60 -7.03
N TYR A 151 9.33 20.30 -6.99
CA TYR A 151 10.13 19.67 -5.94
C TYR A 151 11.63 19.75 -6.23
N ASP A 152 12.44 19.76 -5.17
CA ASP A 152 13.90 19.86 -5.25
C ASP A 152 14.52 18.69 -6.01
N ILE A 153 15.64 18.94 -6.69
CA ILE A 153 16.38 17.93 -7.45
C ILE A 153 17.35 17.22 -6.49
N VAL A 154 17.25 15.90 -6.41
CA VAL A 154 18.13 15.06 -5.59
C VAL A 154 19.35 14.61 -6.37
N LYS A 155 19.13 14.13 -7.60
CA LYS A 155 20.19 13.61 -8.48
C LYS A 155 19.75 13.60 -9.94
N LYS A 156 20.68 13.23 -10.83
CA LYS A 156 20.40 12.95 -12.24
C LYS A 156 20.56 11.45 -12.50
N VAL A 157 19.78 10.93 -13.44
CA VAL A 157 19.83 9.57 -13.96
C VAL A 157 19.84 9.62 -15.49
N TYR A 158 20.42 8.61 -16.13
CA TYR A 158 20.72 8.64 -17.56
C TYR A 158 19.94 7.59 -18.35
N ARG A 159 19.83 7.80 -19.66
CA ARG A 159 19.11 6.91 -20.60
C ARG A 159 19.56 5.45 -20.43
N GLY A 160 18.60 4.55 -20.37
CA GLY A 160 18.83 3.11 -20.27
C GLY A 160 19.01 2.59 -18.84
N GLU A 161 19.19 3.47 -17.86
CA GLU A 161 19.18 3.06 -16.46
C GLU A 161 17.81 2.50 -16.06
N ARG A 162 17.83 1.52 -15.16
CA ARG A 162 16.65 0.80 -14.69
C ARG A 162 16.50 1.00 -13.19
N TYR A 163 15.30 1.36 -12.75
CA TYR A 163 14.97 1.54 -11.34
C TYR A 163 13.74 0.73 -10.98
N GLN A 164 13.77 0.13 -9.80
CA GLN A 164 12.54 -0.34 -9.18
C GLN A 164 11.67 0.87 -8.87
N SER A 165 10.44 0.85 -9.35
CA SER A 165 9.41 1.79 -8.97
C SER A 165 8.46 1.19 -7.94
N TRP A 166 8.11 2.01 -6.95
CA TRP A 166 7.28 1.63 -5.79
C TRP A 166 5.87 2.19 -5.86
N GLY A 167 5.52 2.84 -6.97
CA GLY A 167 4.23 3.48 -7.14
C GLY A 167 4.30 4.64 -8.12
N ILE A 168 3.15 5.00 -8.65
CA ILE A 168 2.97 6.16 -9.49
C ILE A 168 2.03 7.16 -8.79
N GLN A 169 2.37 8.43 -8.85
CA GLN A 169 1.55 9.52 -8.33
C GLN A 169 1.65 10.72 -9.26
N ASN A 170 0.53 11.28 -9.71
CA ASN A 170 0.49 12.43 -10.64
C ASN A 170 1.36 12.26 -11.89
N GLY A 171 1.50 11.03 -12.39
CA GLY A 171 2.36 10.73 -13.54
C GLY A 171 3.85 10.63 -13.22
N TRP A 172 4.25 10.60 -11.94
CA TRP A 172 5.63 10.40 -11.50
C TRP A 172 5.81 9.05 -10.82
N TYR A 173 6.89 8.36 -11.15
CA TYR A 173 7.24 7.08 -10.56
C TYR A 173 8.17 7.28 -9.36
N ASN A 174 7.80 6.71 -8.21
CA ASN A 174 8.65 6.69 -7.03
C ASN A 174 9.75 5.64 -7.24
N VAL A 175 11.02 6.03 -7.15
CA VAL A 175 12.20 5.16 -7.33
C VAL A 175 12.97 4.94 -6.02
N GLY A 176 12.36 5.24 -4.87
CA GLY A 176 12.86 4.93 -3.52
C GLY A 176 12.84 6.11 -2.55
N GLY A 177 12.23 5.95 -1.38
CA GLY A 177 12.07 7.03 -0.40
C GLY A 177 11.36 8.23 -1.02
N ASP A 178 11.91 9.43 -0.85
CA ASP A 178 11.39 10.66 -1.47
C ASP A 178 11.91 10.89 -2.91
N GLN A 179 12.39 9.87 -3.62
CA GLN A 179 12.92 10.04 -4.98
C GLN A 179 11.88 9.72 -6.05
N TRP A 180 11.61 10.69 -6.93
CA TRP A 180 10.60 10.60 -7.98
C TRP A 180 11.16 10.97 -9.35
N VAL A 181 10.74 10.24 -10.39
CA VAL A 181 11.05 10.52 -11.79
C VAL A 181 9.78 10.71 -12.61
N SER A 182 9.79 11.65 -13.55
CA SER A 182 8.62 11.90 -14.39
C SER A 182 8.34 10.72 -15.31
N GLY A 183 7.08 10.30 -15.34
CA GLY A 183 6.55 9.21 -16.16
C GLY A 183 6.68 9.47 -17.65
N GLU A 184 6.78 10.73 -18.07
CA GLU A 184 6.98 11.12 -19.47
C GLU A 184 8.33 10.64 -20.03
N TYR A 185 9.31 10.42 -19.14
CA TYR A 185 10.70 10.11 -19.50
C TYR A 185 11.14 8.73 -19.03
N VAL A 186 10.18 7.83 -18.81
CA VAL A 186 10.45 6.44 -18.48
C VAL A 186 9.55 5.50 -19.26
N ARG A 187 10.10 4.33 -19.60
CA ARG A 187 9.34 3.19 -20.07
C ARG A 187 9.12 2.24 -18.90
N PHE A 188 7.87 2.05 -18.50
CA PHE A 188 7.52 1.08 -17.48
C PHE A 188 7.50 -0.34 -18.07
N GLU A 189 8.17 -1.26 -17.38
CA GLU A 189 8.24 -2.69 -17.66
C GLU A 189 7.61 -3.40 -16.46
N GLY A 190 6.36 -3.86 -16.61
CA GLY A 190 5.62 -4.60 -15.59
C GLY A 190 4.68 -5.62 -16.20
#